data_AF-A0A915ANF2-F1
#
_entry.id   AF-A0A915ANF2-F1
#
_cell.length_a   1.000
_cell.length_b   1.000
_cell.length_c   1.000
_cell.angle_alpha   90.00
_cell.angle_beta   90.00
_cell.angle_gamma   90.00
#
_symmetry.space_group_name_H-M   'P 1'
#
loop_
_entity.id
_entity.type
_entity.pdbx_description
1 polymer ?
#
loop_
_entity_poly.entity_id
_entity_poly.type
_entity_poly.pdbx_seq_one_letter_code
_entity_poly.pdbx_strand_id
1 'polypeptide(L)'
;LYVSETISIHLGLSQVEMTGNSLLDYLHREDIANLREATNASLQSDGRAIVNVRMKSTLTKRASKDTMRCSAGYKVIRMEVNILRRDAYHYFVVFCQPLPMLVLSSVKLDRFSFAIGADVDLAIHYVD
;
A
#
# COMPACT_ATOMS: atom_id res chain seq x y z
N LEU A 1 -11.49 -10.26 -12.05
CA LEU A 1 -10.79 -9.27 -11.21
C LEU A 1 -11.74 -8.13 -10.93
N TYR A 2 -11.94 -7.74 -9.67
CA TYR A 2 -12.77 -6.61 -9.27
C TYR A 2 -11.95 -5.63 -8.44
N VAL A 3 -12.21 -4.34 -8.63
CA VAL A 3 -11.68 -3.22 -7.82
C VAL A 3 -12.85 -2.32 -7.46
N SER A 4 -12.83 -1.72 -6.25
CA SER A 4 -13.86 -0.77 -5.82
C SER A 4 -13.67 0.61 -6.44
N GLU A 5 -14.76 1.34 -6.70
CA GLU A 5 -14.74 2.72 -7.21
C GLU A 5 -13.92 3.69 -6.33
N THR A 6 -13.78 3.38 -5.04
CA THR A 6 -12.99 4.17 -4.08
C THR A 6 -11.51 4.26 -4.43
N ILE A 7 -11.01 3.42 -5.34
CA ILE A 7 -9.64 3.51 -5.87
C ILE A 7 -9.32 4.88 -6.49
N SER A 8 -10.34 5.53 -7.06
CA SER A 8 -10.23 6.88 -7.63
C SER A 8 -9.92 7.94 -6.56
N ILE A 9 -10.46 7.77 -5.35
CA ILE A 9 -10.24 8.68 -4.22
C ILE A 9 -8.83 8.52 -3.66
N HIS A 10 -8.30 7.30 -3.61
CA HIS A 10 -7.02 7.02 -2.97
C HIS A 10 -5.82 7.14 -3.93
N LEU A 11 -5.96 6.71 -5.19
CA LEU A 11 -4.89 6.71 -6.18
C LEU A 11 -5.15 7.63 -7.38
N GLY A 12 -6.41 8.02 -7.64
CA GLY A 12 -6.78 8.81 -8.82
C GLY A 12 -6.76 7.99 -10.11
N LEU A 13 -6.90 6.67 -10.00
CA LEU A 13 -7.06 5.73 -11.12
C LEU A 13 -8.54 5.41 -11.33
N SER A 14 -8.95 5.11 -12.56
CA SER A 14 -10.32 4.68 -12.83
C SER A 14 -10.50 3.19 -12.53
N GLN A 15 -11.61 2.85 -11.87
CA GLN A 15 -12.02 1.47 -11.66
C GLN A 15 -12.19 0.71 -12.99
N VAL A 16 -12.77 1.37 -14.00
CA VAL A 16 -13.01 0.78 -15.32
C VAL A 16 -11.70 0.48 -16.03
N GLU A 17 -10.71 1.38 -15.91
CA GLU A 17 -9.38 1.18 -16.50
C GLU A 17 -8.61 0.04 -15.83
N MET A 18 -8.82 -0.19 -14.52
CA MET A 18 -8.14 -1.26 -13.79
C MET A 18 -8.81 -2.62 -13.92
N THR A 19 -10.13 -2.64 -14.08
CA THR A 19 -10.90 -3.88 -14.11
C THR A 19 -10.57 -4.70 -15.35
N GLY A 20 -10.17 -5.96 -15.14
CA GLY A 20 -9.78 -6.86 -16.22
C GLY A 20 -8.29 -6.79 -16.61
N ASN A 21 -7.53 -5.81 -16.13
CA ASN A 21 -6.10 -5.69 -16.36
C ASN A 21 -5.26 -6.30 -15.22
N SER A 22 -3.98 -6.55 -15.48
CA SER A 22 -3.10 -7.11 -14.45
C SER A 22 -2.84 -6.09 -13.34
N LEU A 23 -2.94 -6.52 -12.07
CA LEU A 23 -2.55 -5.67 -10.94
C LEU A 23 -1.10 -5.19 -11.07
N LEU A 24 -0.22 -6.02 -11.64
CA LEU A 24 1.22 -5.74 -11.78
C LEU A 24 1.51 -4.50 -12.63
N ASP A 25 0.62 -4.15 -13.56
CA ASP A 25 0.78 -2.96 -14.41
C ASP A 25 0.63 -1.66 -13.62
N TYR A 26 0.04 -1.73 -12.42
CA TYR A 26 -0.17 -0.61 -11.52
C TYR A 26 0.83 -0.58 -10.35
N LEU A 27 1.74 -1.54 -10.26
CA LEU A 27 2.75 -1.62 -9.21
C LEU A 27 4.11 -1.09 -9.68
N HIS A 28 4.91 -0.63 -8.72
CA HIS A 28 6.32 -0.35 -8.96
C HIS A 28 7.08 -1.66 -9.21
N ARG A 29 7.91 -1.69 -10.26
CA ARG A 29 8.56 -2.92 -10.75
C ARG A 29 9.38 -3.65 -9.69
N GLU A 30 10.07 -2.89 -8.84
CA GLU A 30 10.89 -3.44 -7.75
C GLU A 30 10.07 -4.12 -6.65
N ASP A 31 8.79 -3.77 -6.49
CA ASP A 31 7.95 -4.34 -5.43
C ASP A 31 7.24 -5.63 -5.89
N ILE A 32 7.26 -5.92 -7.20
CA ILE A 32 6.59 -7.08 -7.78
C ILE A 32 7.17 -8.39 -7.24
N ALA A 33 8.50 -8.47 -7.12
CA ALA A 33 9.16 -9.68 -6.60
C ALA A 33 8.68 -9.99 -5.17
N ASN A 34 8.69 -8.98 -4.29
CA ASN A 34 8.28 -9.10 -2.89
C ASN A 34 6.80 -9.48 -2.76
N LEU A 35 5.92 -8.87 -3.57
CA LEU A 35 4.49 -9.22 -3.58
C LEU A 35 4.27 -10.69 -3.99
N ARG A 36 4.97 -11.15 -5.02
CA ARG A 36 4.86 -12.54 -5.50
C ARG A 36 5.35 -13.52 -4.45
N GLU A 37 6.48 -13.23 -3.82
CA GLU A 37 7.02 -14.05 -2.74
C GLU A 37 6.05 -14.16 -1.56
N ALA A 38 5.53 -13.02 -1.07
CA ALA A 38 4.58 -13.01 0.03
C ALA A 38 3.27 -13.74 -0.30
N THR A 39 2.77 -13.59 -1.53
CA THR A 39 1.55 -14.27 -1.98
C THR A 39 1.78 -15.78 -2.12
N ASN A 40 2.94 -16.20 -2.62
CA ASN A 40 3.31 -17.62 -2.72
C ASN A 40 3.50 -18.26 -1.34
N ALA A 41 4.12 -17.56 -0.40
CA ALA A 41 4.26 -18.03 0.98
C ALA A 41 2.88 -18.20 1.66
N SER A 42 1.97 -17.26 1.43
CA SER A 42 0.59 -17.34 1.90
C SER A 42 -0.19 -18.50 1.27
N LEU A 43 0.04 -18.82 -0.01
CA LEU A 43 -0.53 -20.01 -0.65
C LEU A 43 -0.08 -21.29 0.06
N GLN A 44 1.15 -21.39 0.52
CA GLN A 44 1.63 -22.61 1.18
C GLN A 44 1.14 -22.76 2.62
N SER A 45 0.82 -21.66 3.29
CA SER A 45 0.51 -21.62 4.73
C SER A 45 -0.96 -21.41 5.07
N ASP A 46 -1.86 -21.33 4.06
CA ASP A 46 -3.28 -21.00 4.23
C ASP A 46 -3.52 -19.72 5.04
N GLY A 47 -2.54 -18.82 4.99
CA GLY A 47 -2.44 -17.64 5.85
C GLY A 47 -2.74 -16.34 5.13
N ARG A 48 -2.86 -15.27 5.90
CA ARG A 48 -2.94 -13.87 5.43
C ARG A 48 -1.54 -13.33 5.17
N ALA A 49 -1.31 -12.69 4.03
CA ALA A 49 -0.09 -11.93 3.76
C ALA A 49 -0.35 -10.42 3.90
N ILE A 50 0.58 -9.70 4.52
CA ILE A 50 0.55 -8.23 4.60
C ILE A 50 1.83 -7.72 3.97
N VAL A 51 1.69 -6.90 2.93
CA VAL A 51 2.82 -6.30 2.22
C VAL A 51 2.57 -4.83 1.93
N ASN A 52 3.63 -4.04 1.97
CA ASN A 52 3.58 -2.65 1.52
C ASN A 52 4.13 -2.58 0.10
N VAL A 53 3.37 -1.99 -0.81
CA VAL A 53 3.77 -1.84 -2.22
C VAL A 53 3.52 -0.42 -2.70
N ARG A 54 4.36 0.05 -3.61
CA ARG A 54 4.18 1.32 -4.31
C ARG A 54 3.23 1.10 -5.48
N MET A 55 2.06 1.72 -5.43
CA MET A 55 1.08 1.72 -6.52
C MET A 55 1.13 3.05 -7.28
N LYS A 56 0.93 3.01 -8.60
CA LYS A 56 0.80 4.20 -9.44
C LYS A 56 -0.33 5.09 -8.93
N SER A 57 -0.11 6.40 -8.93
CA SER A 57 -1.08 7.40 -8.48
C SER A 57 -0.98 8.68 -9.29
N THR A 58 -2.13 9.21 -9.72
CA THR A 58 -2.23 10.53 -10.36
C THR A 58 -2.34 11.66 -9.34
N LEU A 59 -2.59 11.34 -8.06
CA LEU A 59 -2.80 12.31 -6.99
C LEU A 59 -1.51 12.90 -6.41
N THR A 60 -0.36 12.25 -6.61
CA THR A 60 0.93 12.72 -6.07
C THR A 60 1.43 13.99 -6.78
N LYS A 61 1.04 14.22 -8.04
CA LYS A 61 1.46 15.40 -8.81
C LYS A 61 0.87 16.71 -8.28
N ARG A 62 -0.29 16.67 -7.61
CA ARG A 62 -0.98 17.86 -7.08
C ARG A 62 -0.51 18.31 -5.69
N ALA A 63 0.18 17.44 -4.95
CA ALA A 63 0.70 17.76 -3.60
C ALA A 63 2.10 18.41 -3.63
N SER A 64 2.71 18.53 -4.81
CA SER A 64 4.13 18.87 -5.00
C SER A 64 4.38 20.38 -5.13
N LYS A 65 3.96 21.19 -4.16
CA LYS A 65 4.52 22.55 -4.00
C LYS A 65 5.44 22.68 -2.78
N ASP A 66 5.33 21.80 -1.78
CA ASP A 66 6.06 21.95 -0.50
C ASP A 66 6.62 20.66 0.12
N THR A 67 6.69 19.53 -0.59
CA THR A 67 7.10 18.26 0.06
C THR A 67 8.17 17.52 -0.73
N MET A 68 9.38 17.59 -0.20
CA MET A 68 10.58 16.90 -0.66
C MET A 68 10.37 15.37 -0.67
N ARG A 69 10.73 14.73 -1.80
CA ARG A 69 10.95 13.26 -2.01
C ARG A 69 9.73 12.32 -2.05
N CYS A 70 8.59 12.72 -2.60
CA CYS A 70 7.64 11.72 -3.08
C CYS A 70 8.13 11.14 -4.42
N SER A 71 8.15 9.80 -4.58
CA SER A 71 8.35 9.20 -5.91
C SER A 71 7.23 9.69 -6.82
N ALA A 72 7.59 10.52 -7.81
CA ALA A 72 6.63 11.22 -8.64
C ALA A 72 5.72 10.21 -9.37
N GLY A 73 4.48 10.08 -8.90
CA GLY A 73 3.49 9.19 -9.51
C GLY A 73 3.24 7.88 -8.76
N TYR A 74 3.75 7.69 -7.54
CA TYR A 74 3.48 6.49 -6.73
C TYR A 74 3.08 6.81 -5.28
N LYS A 75 2.15 6.03 -4.73
CA LYS A 75 1.81 6.02 -3.29
C LYS A 75 2.08 4.65 -2.69
N VAL A 76 2.52 4.61 -1.44
CA VAL A 76 2.66 3.34 -0.71
C VAL A 76 1.30 2.90 -0.18
N ILE A 77 0.89 1.71 -0.56
CA ILE A 77 -0.35 1.06 -0.16
C ILE A 77 0.00 -0.20 0.64
N ARG A 78 -0.60 -0.33 1.82
CA ARG A 78 -0.60 -1.58 2.58
C ARG A 78 -1.65 -2.51 1.97
N MET A 79 -1.19 -3.63 1.44
CA MET A 79 -2.02 -4.69 0.90
C MET A 79 -2.09 -5.84 1.90
N GLU A 80 -3.31 -6.17 2.28
CA GLU A 80 -3.64 -7.35 3.05
C GLU A 80 -4.30 -8.37 2.13
N VAL A 81 -3.55 -9.42 1.80
CA VAL A 81 -3.95 -10.47 0.88
C VAL A 81 -4.49 -11.65 1.69
N ASN A 82 -5.74 -11.99 1.43
CA ASN A 82 -6.38 -13.20 1.93
C ASN A 82 -6.63 -14.15 0.75
N ILE A 83 -6.35 -15.44 0.96
CA ILE A 83 -6.51 -16.47 -0.06
C ILE A 83 -7.72 -17.30 0.29
N LEU A 84 -8.67 -17.39 -0.65
CA LEU A 84 -9.83 -18.26 -0.54
C LEU A 84 -9.65 -19.41 -1.52
N ARG A 85 -9.65 -20.63 -0.99
CA ARG A 85 -9.61 -21.86 -1.78
C ARG A 85 -11.03 -22.35 -2.00
N ARG A 86 -11.43 -22.56 -3.25
CA ARG A 86 -12.70 -23.19 -3.59
C ARG A 86 -12.48 -24.15 -4.74
N ASP A 87 -12.68 -25.43 -4.46
CA ASP A 87 -12.42 -26.54 -5.38
C ASP A 87 -10.99 -26.49 -5.94
N ALA A 88 -10.84 -26.41 -7.27
CA ALA A 88 -9.55 -26.30 -7.97
C ALA A 88 -9.04 -24.85 -8.13
N TYR A 89 -9.79 -23.86 -7.63
CA TYR A 89 -9.49 -22.45 -7.85
C TYR A 89 -9.01 -21.75 -6.57
N HIS A 90 -8.12 -20.78 -6.75
CA HIS A 90 -7.64 -19.88 -5.71
C HIS A 90 -8.07 -18.45 -6.04
N TYR A 91 -8.70 -17.79 -5.08
CA TYR A 91 -9.13 -16.40 -5.19
C TYR A 91 -8.34 -15.57 -4.20
N PHE A 92 -7.82 -14.44 -4.68
CA PHE A 92 -7.18 -13.44 -3.84
C PHE A 92 -8.18 -12.34 -3.51
N VAL A 93 -8.41 -12.10 -2.23
CA VAL A 93 -9.15 -10.95 -1.73
C VAL A 93 -8.16 -10.03 -1.05
N VAL A 94 -7.96 -8.85 -1.62
CA VAL A 94 -6.96 -7.91 -1.14
C VAL A 94 -7.65 -6.67 -0.57
N PHE A 95 -7.37 -6.37 0.69
CA PHE A 95 -7.73 -5.09 1.30
C PHE A 95 -6.56 -4.12 1.18
N CYS A 96 -6.80 -2.95 0.59
CA CYS A 96 -5.78 -1.96 0.29
C CYS A 96 -6.00 -0.71 1.15
N GLN A 97 -5.03 -0.37 2.00
CA GLN A 97 -5.07 0.84 2.82
C GLN A 97 -3.93 1.77 2.43
N PRO A 98 -4.21 3.02 1.99
CA PRO A 98 -3.16 3.99 1.76
C PRO A 98 -2.47 4.34 3.07
N LEU A 99 -1.13 4.30 3.08
CA LEU A 99 -0.39 4.77 4.24
C LEU A 99 -0.47 6.30 4.31
N PRO A 100 -0.67 6.89 5.51
CA PRO A 100 -0.67 8.35 5.66
C PRO A 100 0.65 8.91 5.12
N MET A 101 0.57 9.94 4.27
CA MET A 101 1.76 10.76 4.02
C MET A 101 2.03 11.51 5.32
N LEU A 102 3.15 11.17 5.96
CA LEU A 102 3.59 11.78 7.21
C LEU A 102 3.95 13.24 6.95
N VAL A 103 2.95 14.11 7.00
CA VAL A 103 3.17 15.53 7.26
C VAL A 103 3.19 15.65 8.78
N LEU A 104 4.41 15.79 9.33
CA LEU A 104 4.71 15.80 10.78
C LEU A 104 3.77 16.71 11.59
N SER A 105 3.20 17.76 11.00
CA SER A 105 2.28 18.69 11.65
C SER A 105 0.84 18.21 11.82
N SER A 106 0.46 17.00 11.38
CA SER A 106 -0.96 16.57 11.31
C SER A 106 -1.30 15.22 11.95
N VAL A 107 -0.34 14.53 12.55
CA VAL A 107 -0.61 13.22 13.18
C VAL A 107 -1.31 13.44 14.52
N LYS A 108 -2.58 13.01 14.60
CA LYS A 108 -3.33 12.98 15.87
C LYS A 108 -3.03 11.66 16.58
N LEU A 109 -2.40 11.73 17.75
CA LEU A 109 -2.19 10.59 18.63
C LEU A 109 -3.43 10.40 19.53
N ASP A 110 -3.81 9.15 19.78
CA ASP A 110 -4.82 8.82 20.78
C ASP A 110 -4.19 8.68 22.19
N ARG A 111 -5.02 8.47 23.22
CA ARG A 111 -4.56 8.35 24.62
C ARG A 111 -3.62 7.17 24.87
N PHE A 112 -3.62 6.16 24.00
CA PHE A 112 -2.83 4.94 24.12
C PHE A 112 -1.72 4.86 23.05
N SER A 113 -1.38 6.00 22.45
CA SER A 113 -0.34 6.14 21.44
C SER A 113 0.74 7.10 21.93
N PHE A 114 1.99 6.82 21.57
CA PHE A 114 3.13 7.71 21.79
C PHE A 114 3.93 7.84 20.50
N ALA A 115 4.65 8.95 20.35
CA ALA A 115 5.54 9.16 19.21
C ALA A 115 7.00 9.02 19.63
N ILE A 116 7.81 8.45 18.74
CA ILE A 116 9.26 8.44 18.86
C ILE A 116 9.86 9.13 17.63
N GLY A 117 10.84 9.99 17.88
CA GLY A 117 11.73 10.50 16.85
C GLY A 117 12.99 9.64 16.84
N ALA A 118 13.31 9.07 15.69
CA ALA A 118 14.50 8.25 15.48
C ALA A 118 15.18 8.60 14.16
N ASP A 119 16.48 8.38 14.10
CA ASP A 119 17.28 8.50 12.88
C ASP A 119 17.04 7.33 11.93
N VAL A 120 17.66 7.38 10.73
CA VAL A 120 17.53 6.34 9.69
C VAL A 120 18.08 4.99 10.16
N ASP A 121 19.03 5.00 11.08
CA ASP A 121 19.61 3.83 11.73
C ASP A 121 18.80 3.36 12.96
N LEU A 122 17.62 3.97 13.19
CA LEU A 122 16.72 3.70 14.30
C LEU A 122 17.28 4.14 15.67
N ALA A 123 18.30 5.00 15.72
CA ALA A 123 18.72 5.64 16.95
C ALA A 123 17.65 6.62 17.44
N ILE A 124 17.09 6.40 18.64
CA ILE A 124 16.01 7.20 19.22
C ILE A 124 16.58 8.48 19.82
N HIS A 125 16.07 9.64 19.41
CA HIS A 125 16.44 10.96 19.95
C HIS A 125 15.27 11.71 20.62
N TYR A 126 14.02 11.29 20.38
CA TYR A 126 12.82 11.88 20.97
C TYR A 126 11.83 10.80 21.37
N VAL A 127 11.20 10.97 22.53
CA VAL A 127 10.04 10.20 23.00
C VAL A 127 9.08 11.20 23.65
N ASP A 128 7.81 11.14 23.25
CA ASP A 128 6.71 11.92 23.84
C ASP A 128 6.32 11.42 25.24
#